data_AF-A0A1H5NIY0-F1
#
_entry.id   AF-A0A1H5NIY0-F1
#
_cell.length_a   1.000
_cell.length_b   1.000
_cell.length_c   1.000
_cell.angle_alpha   90.00
_cell.angle_beta   90.00
_cell.angle_gamma   90.00
#
_symmetry.space_group_name_H-M   'P 1'
#
loop_
_entity.id
_entity.type
_entity.pdbx_description
1 polymer ?
#
loop_
_entity_poly.entity_id
_entity_poly.type
_entity_poly.pdbx_seq_one_letter_code
_entity_poly.pdbx_strand_id
1 'polypeptide(L)'
;MSNATPLAQAPSTPSTNRDGQVATVKLAKLSTYEFNVRSFHPGKTFGWSGFNFEGDARGFSLKPSGLSGVQGTLITSRVWHKFFVKLATNEVIDTQTESNDSGKAGAEHTHYDAELKPKGGSWPSIKTEKGAVTTVWVDGGYAGENHAFPFSAETKKLTGITFVPSLDVSYKIIMTLDRVAKHLDVVTYITGDGFPNCEAFISDSSGKSIFLGVHVRKAAALVALFGDKKYPMISSAIRIEVDDEGNFKEKLGNEMRRRKLKKEQLEMRPVEEWNDFFINLSPNDGRWMGIWEEPMPDSNTESTLK
;
A
#
# COMPACT_ATOMS: atom_id res chain seq x y z
N MET A 1 30.69 21.98 -26.23
CA MET A 1 30.11 22.38 -24.94
C MET A 1 28.60 22.31 -25.10
N SER A 2 27.92 21.43 -24.38
CA SER A 2 26.46 21.25 -24.53
C SER A 2 25.72 22.36 -23.79
N ASN A 3 24.83 23.08 -24.49
CA ASN A 3 23.96 24.10 -23.91
C ASN A 3 22.88 23.43 -23.05
N ALA A 4 23.21 23.13 -21.80
CA ALA A 4 22.22 22.74 -20.80
C ALA A 4 21.39 23.99 -20.44
N THR A 5 20.12 24.00 -20.85
CA THR A 5 19.18 25.07 -20.47
C THR A 5 18.90 24.95 -18.97
N PRO A 6 19.13 25.99 -18.15
CA PRO A 6 18.84 25.94 -16.73
C PRO A 6 17.35 25.72 -16.48
N LEU A 7 17.00 24.64 -15.77
CA LEU A 7 15.64 24.41 -15.30
C LEU A 7 15.36 25.32 -14.09
N ALA A 8 14.68 26.44 -14.35
CA ALA A 8 14.11 27.40 -13.39
C ALA A 8 15.08 28.00 -12.33
N GLN A 9 15.30 29.32 -12.42
CA GLN A 9 15.93 30.09 -11.34
C GLN A 9 14.90 30.34 -10.24
N ALA A 10 15.12 29.80 -9.03
CA ALA A 10 14.37 30.19 -7.84
C ALA A 10 15.12 31.35 -7.15
N PRO A 11 14.45 32.47 -6.81
CA PRO A 11 15.08 33.51 -6.01
C PRO A 11 15.36 32.95 -4.60
N SER A 12 16.63 32.80 -4.25
CA SER A 12 17.02 32.61 -2.85
C SER A 12 16.85 33.93 -2.07
N THR A 13 16.74 33.79 -0.75
CA THR A 13 16.43 34.79 0.28
C THR A 13 16.93 36.22 -0.02
N PRO A 14 16.17 37.29 0.31
CA PRO A 14 16.60 38.67 0.06
C PRO A 14 17.90 38.97 0.83
N SER A 15 19.01 39.07 0.11
CA SER A 15 20.23 39.70 0.62
C SER A 15 20.68 40.75 -0.37
N THR A 16 21.20 41.86 0.14
CA THR A 16 21.56 43.06 -0.59
C THR A 16 22.80 42.91 -1.49
N ASN A 17 23.40 41.71 -1.57
CA ASN A 17 24.55 41.38 -2.39
C ASN A 17 24.18 40.31 -3.44
N ARG A 18 23.80 40.76 -4.63
CA ARG A 18 23.50 39.89 -5.78
C ARG A 18 24.75 39.57 -6.60
N ASP A 19 25.64 38.77 -6.04
CA ASP A 19 26.51 37.91 -6.86
C ASP A 19 25.97 36.48 -6.76
N GLY A 20 24.75 36.28 -7.30
CA GLY A 20 24.12 34.97 -7.30
C GLY A 20 24.96 33.98 -8.09
N GLN A 21 25.63 33.06 -7.40
CA GLN A 21 26.33 31.98 -8.07
C GLN A 21 25.32 30.99 -8.63
N VAL A 22 25.42 30.69 -9.93
CA VAL A 22 24.68 29.61 -10.56
C VAL A 22 25.21 28.29 -10.00
N ALA A 23 24.46 27.68 -9.09
CA ALA A 23 24.77 26.36 -8.57
C ALA A 23 24.20 25.29 -9.52
N THR A 24 25.05 24.38 -9.99
CA THR A 24 24.60 23.18 -10.70
C THR A 24 24.13 22.15 -9.66
N VAL A 25 22.83 21.89 -9.60
CA VAL A 25 22.26 20.90 -8.69
C VAL A 25 21.98 19.61 -9.45
N LYS A 26 22.50 18.48 -8.95
CA LYS A 26 22.15 17.15 -9.48
C LYS A 26 20.74 16.79 -9.01
N LEU A 27 19.83 16.68 -9.97
CA LEU A 27 18.44 16.28 -9.72
C LEU A 27 18.34 14.77 -9.53
N ALA A 28 17.51 14.33 -8.59
CA ALA A 28 17.11 12.93 -8.50
C ALA A 28 16.45 12.48 -9.82
N LYS A 29 16.68 11.22 -10.22
CA LYS A 29 16.04 10.62 -11.39
C LYS A 29 14.56 10.33 -11.11
N LEU A 30 13.77 10.36 -12.18
CA LEU A 30 12.40 9.88 -12.14
C LEU A 30 12.44 8.34 -12.19
N SER A 31 12.23 7.69 -11.05
CA SER A 31 12.30 6.22 -10.94
C SER A 31 10.93 5.54 -11.15
N THR A 32 10.92 4.21 -11.03
CA THR A 32 9.73 3.37 -11.01
C THR A 32 9.55 2.80 -9.61
N TYR A 33 8.32 2.85 -9.10
CA TYR A 33 7.98 2.31 -7.78
C TYR A 33 6.92 1.23 -7.89
N GLU A 34 7.11 0.11 -7.21
CA GLU A 34 6.10 -0.94 -7.06
C GLU A 34 5.17 -0.58 -5.91
N PHE A 35 3.87 -0.72 -6.11
CA PHE A 35 2.87 -0.68 -5.07
C PHE A 35 2.23 -2.03 -4.91
N ASN A 36 2.02 -2.43 -3.66
CA ASN A 36 1.32 -3.65 -3.30
C ASN A 36 0.23 -3.30 -2.29
N VAL A 37 -1.01 -3.65 -2.60
CA VAL A 37 -2.16 -3.55 -1.70
C VAL A 37 -2.82 -4.91 -1.64
N ARG A 38 -2.96 -5.48 -0.45
CA ARG A 38 -3.48 -6.84 -0.33
C ARG A 38 -4.27 -7.08 0.94
N SER A 39 -5.19 -8.02 0.83
CA SER A 39 -6.04 -8.48 1.91
C SER A 39 -5.69 -9.90 2.30
N PHE A 40 -5.63 -10.17 3.61
CA PHE A 40 -5.28 -11.49 4.13
C PHE A 40 -5.99 -11.78 5.45
N HIS A 41 -6.17 -13.06 5.76
CA HIS A 41 -6.70 -13.52 7.03
C HIS A 41 -5.57 -14.07 7.91
N PRO A 42 -5.31 -13.48 9.10
CA PRO A 42 -4.12 -13.82 9.88
C PRO A 42 -4.20 -15.17 10.61
N GLY A 43 -5.41 -15.67 10.88
CA GLY A 43 -5.60 -16.99 11.48
C GLY A 43 -5.42 -18.11 10.47
N LYS A 44 -5.11 -19.32 10.95
CA LYS A 44 -5.08 -20.56 10.13
C LYS A 44 -6.43 -20.88 9.49
N THR A 45 -7.51 -20.49 10.16
CA THR A 45 -8.86 -20.58 9.61
C THR A 45 -9.63 -19.29 9.91
N PHE A 46 -10.72 -19.08 9.20
CA PHE A 46 -11.68 -18.01 9.43
C PHE A 46 -12.60 -18.27 10.65
N GLY A 47 -12.34 -19.35 11.40
CA GLY A 47 -13.16 -19.82 12.51
C GLY A 47 -14.58 -20.22 12.08
N TRP A 48 -15.45 -20.47 13.07
CA TRP A 48 -16.84 -20.85 12.81
C TRP A 48 -17.55 -19.81 11.92
N SER A 49 -17.40 -18.52 12.20
CA SER A 49 -18.07 -17.46 11.43
C SER A 49 -17.66 -17.37 9.95
N GLY A 50 -16.54 -17.99 9.56
CA GLY A 50 -16.18 -18.16 8.15
C GLY A 50 -16.13 -19.63 7.76
N PHE A 51 -17.01 -20.45 8.34
CA PHE A 51 -17.22 -21.86 8.00
C PHE A 51 -15.94 -22.72 8.01
N ASN A 52 -14.95 -22.32 8.81
CA ASN A 52 -13.62 -22.92 8.91
C ASN A 52 -12.86 -23.01 7.57
N PHE A 53 -13.11 -22.09 6.63
CA PHE A 53 -12.19 -21.90 5.49
C PHE A 53 -10.80 -21.54 6.00
N GLU A 54 -9.77 -21.98 5.27
CA GLU A 54 -8.38 -21.71 5.58
C GLU A 54 -8.06 -20.22 5.40
N GLY A 55 -7.24 -19.70 6.31
CA GLY A 55 -6.66 -18.36 6.22
C GLY A 55 -5.19 -18.41 5.86
N ASP A 56 -4.54 -17.25 5.91
CA ASP A 56 -3.15 -17.06 5.49
C ASP A 56 -2.12 -17.38 6.59
N ALA A 57 -2.58 -17.55 7.84
CA ALA A 57 -1.75 -17.98 8.98
C ALA A 57 -0.45 -17.16 9.18
N ARG A 58 -0.54 -15.83 9.06
CA ARG A 58 0.63 -14.94 9.03
C ARG A 58 0.37 -13.58 9.69
N GLY A 59 1.47 -12.88 9.96
CA GLY A 59 1.47 -11.46 10.32
C GLY A 59 1.53 -10.53 9.10
N PHE A 60 1.66 -9.24 9.39
CA PHE A 60 1.95 -8.23 8.38
C PHE A 60 3.35 -8.45 7.77
N SER A 61 3.54 -8.06 6.51
CA SER A 61 4.81 -8.28 5.84
C SER A 61 5.04 -7.38 4.64
N LEU A 62 6.32 -7.13 4.35
CA LEU A 62 6.81 -6.52 3.10
C LEU A 62 7.28 -7.56 2.08
N LYS A 63 7.17 -8.86 2.38
CA LYS A 63 7.55 -9.91 1.42
C LYS A 63 6.68 -9.82 0.17
N PRO A 64 7.23 -10.14 -1.02
CA PRO A 64 6.47 -10.13 -2.26
C PRO A 64 5.26 -11.06 -2.20
N SER A 65 4.14 -10.63 -2.79
CA SER A 65 2.96 -11.47 -2.99
C SER A 65 3.22 -12.53 -4.06
N GLY A 66 2.65 -13.72 -3.91
CA GLY A 66 2.79 -14.78 -4.89
C GLY A 66 1.57 -15.66 -5.04
N LEU A 67 1.53 -16.40 -6.14
CA LEU A 67 0.51 -17.41 -6.42
C LEU A 67 0.74 -18.66 -5.57
N SER A 68 -0.35 -19.39 -5.31
CA SER A 68 -0.28 -20.69 -4.64
C SER A 68 0.58 -21.67 -5.46
N GLY A 69 1.35 -22.51 -4.77
CA GLY A 69 2.19 -23.54 -5.41
C GLY A 69 3.50 -23.04 -6.05
N VAL A 70 3.74 -21.73 -6.15
CA VAL A 70 5.03 -21.19 -6.60
C VAL A 70 6.04 -21.24 -5.45
N GLN A 71 7.02 -22.13 -5.55
CA GLN A 71 8.07 -22.32 -4.54
C GLN A 71 8.97 -21.08 -4.46
N GLY A 72 9.06 -20.46 -3.27
CA GLY A 72 9.88 -19.27 -3.02
C GLY A 72 9.44 -18.47 -1.79
N THR A 73 10.03 -17.29 -1.59
CA THR A 73 9.82 -16.38 -0.44
C THR A 73 8.50 -15.59 -0.49
N LEU A 74 7.47 -16.15 -1.12
CA LEU A 74 6.22 -15.46 -1.40
C LEU A 74 5.23 -15.62 -0.26
N ILE A 75 4.46 -14.56 -0.02
CA ILE A 75 3.47 -14.53 1.07
C ILE A 75 2.05 -14.64 0.54
N THR A 76 1.22 -15.38 1.27
CA THR A 76 -0.16 -15.69 0.90
C THR A 76 -1.09 -14.50 1.15
N SER A 77 -2.15 -14.35 0.36
CA SER A 77 -3.20 -13.35 0.54
C SER A 77 -4.52 -13.86 -0.05
N ARG A 78 -5.63 -13.35 0.46
CA ARG A 78 -6.96 -13.62 -0.12
C ARG A 78 -7.14 -12.91 -1.45
N VAL A 79 -6.70 -11.65 -1.53
CA VAL A 79 -6.53 -10.93 -2.79
C VAL A 79 -5.30 -10.06 -2.64
N TRP A 80 -4.47 -9.98 -3.67
CA TRP A 80 -3.41 -8.99 -3.75
C TRP A 80 -3.47 -8.27 -5.09
N HIS A 81 -3.15 -6.99 -5.04
CA HIS A 81 -3.11 -6.10 -6.18
C HIS A 81 -1.74 -5.42 -6.22
N LYS A 82 -1.04 -5.58 -7.34
CA LYS A 82 0.31 -5.06 -7.55
C LYS A 82 0.34 -4.25 -8.83
N PHE A 83 1.04 -3.14 -8.82
CA PHE A 83 1.24 -2.31 -10.01
C PHE A 83 2.49 -1.46 -9.86
N PHE A 84 3.00 -0.94 -10.98
CA PHE A 84 4.19 -0.10 -11.00
C PHE A 84 3.84 1.30 -11.46
N VAL A 85 4.33 2.30 -10.75
CA VAL A 85 4.21 3.72 -11.13
C VAL A 85 5.54 4.18 -11.70
N LYS A 86 5.57 4.46 -13.01
CA LYS A 86 6.76 4.95 -13.71
C LYS A 86 6.71 6.46 -13.81
N LEU A 87 7.44 7.17 -12.93
CA LEU A 87 7.41 8.64 -12.88
C LEU A 87 7.99 9.30 -14.15
N ALA A 88 8.86 8.60 -14.88
CA ALA A 88 9.46 9.12 -16.11
C ALA A 88 8.44 9.27 -17.23
N THR A 89 7.49 8.33 -17.34
CA THR A 89 6.46 8.33 -18.39
C THR A 89 5.08 8.71 -17.88
N ASN A 90 4.91 8.80 -16.55
CA ASN A 90 3.62 9.00 -15.92
C ASN A 90 2.64 7.90 -16.34
N GLU A 91 3.00 6.67 -16.05
CA GLU A 91 2.19 5.51 -16.39
C GLU A 91 2.09 4.58 -15.18
N VAL A 92 0.91 3.97 -15.03
CA VAL A 92 0.78 2.74 -14.25
C VAL A 92 0.93 1.57 -15.22
N ILE A 93 1.86 0.68 -14.93
CA ILE A 93 2.19 -0.48 -15.76
C ILE A 93 2.15 -1.77 -14.92
N ASP A 94 2.14 -2.91 -15.62
CA ASP A 94 2.26 -4.26 -15.06
C ASP A 94 1.30 -4.55 -13.91
N THR A 95 0.07 -4.04 -14.04
CA THR A 95 -1.01 -4.25 -13.06
C THR A 95 -1.40 -5.72 -13.00
N GLN A 96 -1.38 -6.28 -11.80
CA GLN A 96 -1.71 -7.67 -11.49
C GLN A 96 -2.68 -7.71 -10.32
N THR A 97 -3.72 -8.53 -10.45
CA THR A 97 -4.68 -8.80 -9.36
C THR A 97 -4.88 -10.29 -9.29
N GLU A 98 -4.51 -10.90 -8.18
CA GLU A 98 -4.56 -12.35 -8.02
C GLU A 98 -5.04 -12.73 -6.62
N SER A 99 -5.33 -14.01 -6.45
CA SER A 99 -5.73 -14.63 -5.19
C SER A 99 -4.91 -15.90 -4.98
N ASN A 100 -4.59 -16.23 -3.73
CA ASN A 100 -4.14 -17.58 -3.40
C ASN A 100 -5.35 -18.52 -3.30
N ASP A 101 -5.13 -19.78 -3.67
CA ASP A 101 -6.10 -20.85 -3.54
C ASP A 101 -6.78 -20.85 -2.16
N SER A 102 -8.07 -21.21 -2.17
CA SER A 102 -8.95 -21.19 -1.01
C SER A 102 -9.61 -22.54 -0.85
N GLY A 103 -9.72 -23.01 0.39
CA GLY A 103 -10.26 -24.33 0.69
C GLY A 103 -10.55 -24.48 2.17
N LYS A 104 -11.15 -25.62 2.53
CA LYS A 104 -11.21 -26.07 3.93
C LYS A 104 -10.04 -27.03 4.17
N ALA A 105 -9.59 -27.12 5.41
CA ALA A 105 -8.56 -28.09 5.78
C ALA A 105 -8.98 -29.52 5.38
N GLY A 106 -8.15 -30.17 4.55
CA GLY A 106 -8.38 -31.52 4.04
C GLY A 106 -9.38 -31.64 2.88
N ALA A 107 -9.85 -30.53 2.32
CA ALA A 107 -10.67 -30.51 1.10
C ALA A 107 -9.84 -30.09 -0.11
N GLU A 108 -10.39 -30.31 -1.31
CA GLU A 108 -9.83 -29.76 -2.54
C GLU A 108 -9.91 -28.22 -2.52
N HIS A 109 -8.83 -27.57 -2.95
CA HIS A 109 -8.76 -26.12 -3.00
C HIS A 109 -9.27 -25.60 -4.34
N THR A 110 -10.03 -24.52 -4.28
CA THR A 110 -10.43 -23.77 -5.48
C THR A 110 -9.26 -22.93 -5.95
N HIS A 111 -8.88 -23.15 -7.21
CA HIS A 111 -7.93 -22.30 -7.93
C HIS A 111 -8.65 -21.11 -8.57
N TYR A 112 -8.03 -19.93 -8.50
CA TYR A 112 -8.61 -18.66 -8.95
C TYR A 112 -8.05 -18.26 -10.32
N ASP A 113 -8.45 -18.98 -11.36
CA ASP A 113 -8.13 -18.70 -12.75
C ASP A 113 -9.33 -18.18 -13.55
N ALA A 114 -9.07 -17.71 -14.77
CA ALA A 114 -10.07 -17.30 -15.75
C ALA A 114 -11.22 -16.45 -15.14
N GLU A 115 -12.46 -16.93 -15.20
CA GLU A 115 -13.65 -16.26 -14.70
C GLU A 115 -13.77 -16.14 -13.17
N LEU A 116 -12.98 -16.93 -12.43
CA LEU A 116 -12.94 -16.90 -10.96
C LEU A 116 -11.91 -15.90 -10.44
N LYS A 117 -11.01 -15.42 -11.30
CA LYS A 117 -9.94 -14.50 -10.95
C LYS A 117 -10.49 -13.19 -10.33
N PRO A 118 -9.89 -12.68 -9.25
CA PRO A 118 -10.27 -11.37 -8.71
C PRO A 118 -10.05 -10.27 -9.74
N LYS A 119 -10.85 -9.21 -9.64
CA LYS A 119 -10.80 -8.07 -10.55
C LYS A 119 -10.02 -6.95 -9.88
N GLY A 120 -9.20 -6.24 -10.65
CA GLY A 120 -8.58 -5.00 -10.21
C GLY A 120 -8.91 -3.86 -11.17
N GLY A 121 -8.86 -2.63 -10.67
CA GLY A 121 -8.90 -1.45 -11.54
C GLY A 121 -9.23 -0.13 -10.85
N SER A 122 -8.50 0.91 -11.25
CA SER A 122 -8.99 2.18 -11.83
C SER A 122 -7.77 2.76 -12.58
N TRP A 123 -7.98 3.44 -13.70
CA TRP A 123 -6.89 4.00 -14.51
C TRP A 123 -6.35 5.27 -13.84
N PRO A 124 -5.04 5.41 -13.63
CA PRO A 124 -4.50 6.61 -13.00
C PRO A 124 -4.82 7.82 -13.89
N SER A 125 -5.59 8.77 -13.37
CA SER A 125 -5.65 10.10 -13.97
C SER A 125 -4.40 10.84 -13.54
N ILE A 126 -3.37 10.82 -14.38
CA ILE A 126 -2.12 11.48 -14.04
C ILE A 126 -2.22 12.94 -14.48
N LYS A 127 -2.49 13.82 -13.52
CA LYS A 127 -2.12 15.23 -13.66
C LYS A 127 -0.61 15.30 -13.43
N THR A 128 0.08 16.22 -14.10
CA THR A 128 1.53 16.39 -13.92
C THR A 128 1.87 17.85 -13.97
N GLU A 129 2.73 18.26 -13.05
CA GLU A 129 3.53 19.47 -13.19
C GLU A 129 4.98 19.00 -13.38
N LYS A 130 5.58 19.36 -14.52
CA LYS A 130 6.93 18.91 -14.89
C LYS A 130 7.95 19.97 -14.47
N GLY A 131 9.01 19.54 -13.79
CA GLY A 131 10.10 20.42 -13.36
C GLY A 131 10.98 19.76 -12.30
N ALA A 132 11.43 20.55 -11.34
CA ALA A 132 12.10 20.06 -10.13
C ALA A 132 11.17 19.21 -9.25
N VAL A 133 9.86 19.43 -9.34
CA VAL A 133 8.83 18.67 -8.62
C VAL A 133 7.99 17.90 -9.63
N THR A 134 7.59 16.68 -9.29
CA THR A 134 6.71 15.84 -10.11
C THR A 134 5.67 15.17 -9.23
N THR A 135 4.39 15.42 -9.51
CA THR A 135 3.27 14.81 -8.77
C THR A 135 2.49 13.86 -9.66
N VAL A 136 2.09 12.71 -9.10
CA VAL A 136 1.28 11.66 -9.74
C VAL A 136 0.13 11.29 -8.80
N TRP A 137 -1.05 11.10 -9.38
CA TRP A 137 -2.25 10.64 -8.70
C TRP A 137 -2.62 9.25 -9.23
N VAL A 138 -2.86 8.32 -8.32
CA VAL A 138 -3.26 6.96 -8.63
C VAL A 138 -4.54 6.67 -7.85
N ASP A 139 -5.62 6.46 -8.58
CA ASP A 139 -6.84 5.86 -8.04
C ASP A 139 -6.87 4.39 -8.49
N GLY A 140 -7.37 3.49 -7.64
CA GLY A 140 -7.46 2.08 -7.98
C GLY A 140 -8.21 1.26 -6.93
N GLY A 141 -8.19 -0.06 -7.11
CA GLY A 141 -8.88 -0.98 -6.23
C GLY A 141 -8.86 -2.42 -6.72
N TYR A 142 -9.35 -3.32 -5.90
CA TYR A 142 -9.60 -4.70 -6.26
C TYR A 142 -10.88 -5.24 -5.62
N ALA A 143 -11.42 -6.28 -6.24
CA ALA A 143 -12.61 -7.00 -5.85
C ALA A 143 -12.35 -8.51 -5.97
N GLY A 144 -12.82 -9.33 -5.02
CA GLY A 144 -12.68 -10.78 -5.10
C GLY A 144 -13.76 -11.54 -4.33
N GLU A 145 -14.25 -12.63 -4.90
CA GLU A 145 -15.29 -13.48 -4.32
C GLU A 145 -14.67 -14.80 -3.82
N ASN A 146 -15.14 -15.38 -2.71
CA ASN A 146 -14.63 -16.69 -2.26
C ASN A 146 -15.39 -17.83 -2.96
N HIS A 147 -14.79 -18.40 -4.02
CA HIS A 147 -15.40 -19.49 -4.79
C HIS A 147 -15.26 -20.89 -4.16
N ALA A 148 -14.60 -21.00 -3.00
CA ALA A 148 -14.53 -22.26 -2.24
C ALA A 148 -15.85 -22.65 -1.55
N PHE A 149 -16.86 -21.77 -1.58
CA PHE A 149 -18.21 -22.15 -1.16
C PHE A 149 -18.81 -23.15 -2.16
N PRO A 150 -19.45 -24.23 -1.70
CA PRO A 150 -20.10 -25.19 -2.59
C PRO A 150 -21.04 -24.51 -3.58
N PHE A 151 -20.96 -24.89 -4.85
CA PHE A 151 -21.74 -24.33 -5.97
C PHE A 151 -21.38 -22.89 -6.37
N SER A 152 -20.51 -22.19 -5.66
CA SER A 152 -20.15 -20.79 -5.98
C SER A 152 -19.40 -20.70 -7.30
N ALA A 153 -18.38 -21.54 -7.50
CA ALA A 153 -17.60 -21.58 -8.72
C ALA A 153 -18.47 -21.95 -9.94
N GLU A 154 -19.25 -23.03 -9.82
CA GLU A 154 -20.12 -23.52 -10.89
C GLU A 154 -21.18 -22.48 -11.28
N THR A 155 -21.78 -21.81 -10.29
CA THR A 155 -22.76 -20.74 -10.53
C THR A 155 -22.11 -19.57 -11.28
N LYS A 156 -20.89 -19.16 -10.87
CA LYS A 156 -20.14 -18.10 -11.55
C LYS A 156 -19.84 -18.46 -13.00
N LYS A 157 -19.41 -19.69 -13.26
CA LYS A 157 -19.11 -20.21 -14.60
C LYS A 157 -20.34 -20.27 -15.49
N LEU A 158 -21.48 -20.68 -14.94
CA LEU A 158 -22.71 -20.85 -15.69
C LEU A 158 -23.44 -19.52 -15.96
N THR A 159 -23.44 -18.61 -14.99
CA THR A 159 -24.33 -17.43 -14.97
C THR A 159 -23.61 -16.09 -14.95
N GLY A 160 -22.31 -16.06 -14.70
CA GLY A 160 -21.53 -14.83 -14.49
C GLY A 160 -21.67 -14.19 -13.10
N ILE A 161 -22.52 -14.73 -12.23
CA ILE A 161 -22.79 -14.22 -10.87
C ILE A 161 -22.57 -15.31 -9.81
N THR A 162 -22.39 -14.90 -8.54
CA THR A 162 -22.35 -15.82 -7.39
C THR A 162 -23.12 -15.22 -6.21
N PHE A 163 -23.50 -16.08 -5.25
CA PHE A 163 -24.16 -15.70 -4.01
C PHE A 163 -23.17 -15.29 -2.90
N VAL A 164 -21.87 -15.51 -3.12
CA VAL A 164 -20.83 -15.12 -2.17
C VAL A 164 -20.54 -13.63 -2.33
N PRO A 165 -20.58 -12.83 -1.25
CA PRO A 165 -20.28 -11.41 -1.35
C PRO A 165 -18.82 -11.19 -1.78
N SER A 166 -18.62 -10.13 -2.56
CA SER A 166 -17.28 -9.64 -2.92
C SER A 166 -16.58 -9.05 -1.69
N LEU A 167 -15.26 -9.17 -1.69
CA LEU A 167 -14.34 -8.37 -0.91
C LEU A 167 -13.90 -7.20 -1.78
N ASP A 168 -14.25 -5.98 -1.39
CA ASP A 168 -13.96 -4.77 -2.15
C ASP A 168 -12.99 -3.83 -1.40
N VAL A 169 -11.95 -3.40 -2.11
CA VAL A 169 -10.96 -2.44 -1.63
C VAL A 169 -10.71 -1.39 -2.71
N SER A 170 -10.70 -0.13 -2.31
CA SER A 170 -10.36 1.02 -3.16
C SER A 170 -9.24 1.82 -2.51
N TYR A 171 -8.36 2.41 -3.30
CA TYR A 171 -7.28 3.25 -2.82
C TYR A 171 -7.10 4.50 -3.67
N LYS A 172 -6.60 5.54 -3.01
CA LYS A 172 -6.12 6.79 -3.58
C LYS A 172 -4.70 7.02 -3.09
N ILE A 173 -3.76 7.19 -4.01
CA ILE A 173 -2.36 7.42 -3.72
C ILE A 173 -1.90 8.67 -4.47
N ILE A 174 -1.25 9.58 -3.75
CA ILE A 174 -0.62 10.76 -4.31
C ILE A 174 0.86 10.67 -4.03
N MET A 175 1.67 10.76 -5.07
CA MET A 175 3.11 10.80 -4.98
C MET A 175 3.60 12.16 -5.43
N THR A 176 4.48 12.81 -4.66
CA THR A 176 5.18 14.03 -5.08
C THR A 176 6.67 13.86 -4.87
N LEU A 177 7.43 13.80 -5.96
CA LEU A 177 8.89 13.75 -5.94
C LEU A 177 9.45 15.16 -6.13
N ASP A 178 10.08 15.69 -5.08
CA ASP A 178 10.97 16.85 -5.18
C ASP A 178 12.39 16.37 -5.49
N ARG A 179 12.85 16.63 -6.72
CA ARG A 179 14.12 16.18 -7.26
C ARG A 179 15.30 17.04 -6.82
N VAL A 180 15.04 18.25 -6.31
CA VAL A 180 16.07 19.15 -5.77
C VAL A 180 16.28 18.85 -4.29
N ALA A 181 15.19 18.78 -3.51
CA ALA A 181 15.24 18.43 -2.09
C ALA A 181 15.47 16.93 -1.85
N LYS A 182 15.28 16.10 -2.88
CA LYS A 182 15.43 14.63 -2.87
C LYS A 182 14.53 13.97 -1.83
N HIS A 183 13.25 14.32 -1.89
CA HIS A 183 12.19 13.73 -1.08
C HIS A 183 11.05 13.24 -1.95
N LEU A 184 10.52 12.05 -1.61
CA LEU A 184 9.28 11.52 -2.15
C LEU A 184 8.21 11.60 -1.05
N ASP A 185 7.21 12.45 -1.25
CA ASP A 185 6.00 12.47 -0.43
C ASP A 185 4.99 11.48 -0.98
N VAL A 186 4.50 10.58 -0.12
CA VAL A 186 3.47 9.58 -0.45
C VAL A 186 2.29 9.76 0.50
N VAL A 187 1.14 10.12 -0.06
CA VAL A 187 -0.14 10.19 0.67
C VAL A 187 -1.00 9.02 0.20
N THR A 188 -1.44 8.18 1.13
CA THR A 188 -2.21 6.98 0.85
C THR A 188 -3.52 7.01 1.62
N TYR A 189 -4.61 6.71 0.93
CA TYR A 189 -5.93 6.54 1.54
C TYR A 189 -6.60 5.30 0.96
N ILE A 190 -6.92 4.32 1.80
CA ILE A 190 -7.51 3.03 1.39
C ILE A 190 -8.81 2.83 2.14
N THR A 191 -9.85 2.49 1.39
CA THR A 191 -11.18 2.13 1.90
C THR A 191 -11.57 0.74 1.46
N GLY A 192 -12.43 0.06 2.21
CA GLY A 192 -12.99 -1.23 1.81
C GLY A 192 -13.90 -1.81 2.89
N ASP A 193 -14.33 -3.05 2.70
CA ASP A 193 -15.34 -3.71 3.56
C ASP A 193 -14.93 -3.89 5.03
N GLY A 194 -13.65 -3.64 5.35
CA GLY A 194 -13.13 -3.76 6.72
C GLY A 194 -12.95 -5.21 7.19
N PHE A 195 -12.96 -6.16 6.25
CA PHE A 195 -12.61 -7.55 6.46
C PHE A 195 -12.06 -8.12 5.14
N PRO A 196 -11.02 -8.97 5.14
CA PRO A 196 -10.21 -9.37 6.29
C PRO A 196 -9.21 -8.27 6.65
N ASN A 197 -7.98 -8.59 7.08
CA ASN A 197 -6.96 -7.56 7.28
C ASN A 197 -6.53 -7.01 5.90
N CYS A 198 -6.05 -5.77 5.87
CA CYS A 198 -5.47 -5.14 4.68
C CYS A 198 -4.08 -4.60 5.01
N GLU A 199 -3.13 -4.68 4.08
CA GLU A 199 -1.83 -4.03 4.19
C GLU A 199 -1.43 -3.42 2.84
N ALA A 200 -0.68 -2.33 2.90
CA ALA A 200 -0.15 -1.67 1.72
C ALA A 200 1.31 -1.28 1.92
N PHE A 201 2.12 -1.41 0.88
CA PHE A 201 3.52 -0.98 0.86
C PHE A 201 3.96 -0.51 -0.51
N ILE A 202 5.05 0.27 -0.51
CA ILE A 202 5.74 0.75 -1.71
C ILE A 202 7.17 0.21 -1.72
N SER A 203 7.67 -0.15 -2.90
CA SER A 203 9.06 -0.59 -3.10
C SER A 203 9.72 0.22 -4.21
N ASP A 204 11.02 0.49 -4.06
CA ASP A 204 11.82 1.15 -5.10
C ASP A 204 12.51 0.16 -6.04
N SER A 205 13.24 0.69 -7.03
CA SER A 205 14.02 -0.10 -7.98
C SER A 205 15.23 -0.83 -7.38
N SER A 206 15.64 -0.50 -6.15
CA SER A 206 16.69 -1.23 -5.42
C SER A 206 16.14 -2.42 -4.61
N GLY A 207 14.82 -2.53 -4.49
CA GLY A 207 14.13 -3.56 -3.71
C GLY A 207 13.83 -3.16 -2.26
N LYS A 208 14.18 -1.93 -1.84
CA LYS A 208 13.82 -1.44 -0.50
C LYS A 208 12.32 -1.17 -0.45
N SER A 209 11.68 -1.65 0.60
CA SER A 209 10.22 -1.60 0.77
C SER A 209 9.83 -0.86 2.04
N ILE A 210 8.73 -0.10 1.98
CA ILE A 210 8.23 0.73 3.09
C ILE A 210 6.72 0.51 3.22
N PHE A 211 6.25 0.22 4.43
CA PHE A 211 4.80 0.17 4.68
C PHE A 211 4.15 1.53 4.41
N LEU A 212 3.01 1.51 3.73
CA LEU A 212 2.10 2.65 3.63
C LEU A 212 1.03 2.59 4.73
N GLY A 213 0.79 1.41 5.29
CA GLY A 213 -0.03 1.19 6.47
C GLY A 213 -0.67 -0.20 6.49
N VAL A 214 -1.37 -0.47 7.60
CA VAL A 214 -2.08 -1.74 7.82
C VAL A 214 -3.46 -1.50 8.42
N HIS A 215 -4.34 -2.48 8.25
CA HIS A 215 -5.68 -2.52 8.79
C HIS A 215 -5.95 -3.91 9.39
N VAL A 216 -6.37 -3.94 10.64
CA VAL A 216 -6.91 -5.14 11.29
C VAL A 216 -8.42 -5.15 11.11
N ARG A 217 -8.96 -6.28 10.65
CA ARG A 217 -10.40 -6.47 10.40
C ARG A 217 -11.30 -6.02 11.55
N LYS A 218 -12.44 -5.41 11.22
CA LYS A 218 -13.39 -4.86 12.20
C LYS A 218 -14.38 -5.89 12.78
N ALA A 219 -14.75 -6.88 11.99
CA ALA A 219 -15.75 -7.88 12.36
C ALA A 219 -15.48 -9.22 11.67
N ALA A 220 -16.35 -10.21 11.91
CA ALA A 220 -16.34 -11.45 11.15
C ALA A 220 -16.84 -11.26 9.71
N ALA A 221 -16.46 -12.17 8.81
CA ALA A 221 -16.79 -12.16 7.39
C ALA A 221 -18.27 -11.86 7.10
N LEU A 222 -19.17 -12.57 7.79
CA LEU A 222 -20.63 -12.47 7.60
C LEU A 222 -21.19 -11.07 7.88
N VAL A 223 -20.55 -10.27 8.73
CA VAL A 223 -21.04 -8.95 9.14
C VAL A 223 -20.38 -7.84 8.34
N ALA A 224 -19.10 -8.02 7.99
CA ALA A 224 -18.30 -7.00 7.34
C ALA A 224 -18.52 -6.92 5.83
N LEU A 225 -18.66 -8.05 5.14
CA LEU A 225 -18.78 -8.11 3.67
C LEU A 225 -20.20 -7.76 3.15
N PHE A 226 -21.18 -7.61 4.03
CA PHE A 226 -22.55 -7.32 3.63
C PHE A 226 -22.79 -5.81 3.50
N GLY A 227 -23.11 -5.34 2.30
CA GLY A 227 -23.66 -4.00 2.06
C GLY A 227 -22.68 -2.92 1.53
N ASP A 228 -21.65 -3.31 0.76
CA ASP A 228 -20.67 -2.39 0.11
C ASP A 228 -20.18 -1.28 1.05
N LYS A 229 -19.47 -1.70 2.09
CA LYS A 229 -19.11 -0.78 3.18
C LYS A 229 -17.76 -0.15 2.84
N LYS A 230 -17.73 1.15 2.55
CA LYS A 230 -16.48 1.88 2.27
C LYS A 230 -15.80 2.38 3.53
N TYR A 231 -15.38 1.48 4.42
CA TYR A 231 -14.69 1.88 5.63
C TYR A 231 -13.30 2.41 5.32
N PRO A 232 -12.86 3.52 5.93
CA PRO A 232 -11.45 3.87 5.94
C PRO A 232 -10.65 2.78 6.67
N MET A 233 -9.68 2.21 5.95
CA MET A 233 -8.83 1.12 6.42
C MET A 233 -7.40 1.60 6.68
N ILE A 234 -6.81 2.33 5.74
CA ILE A 234 -5.44 2.89 5.85
C ILE A 234 -5.47 4.36 5.46
N SER A 235 -4.81 5.20 6.26
CA SER A 235 -4.53 6.60 5.95
C SER A 235 -3.09 6.90 6.34
N SER A 236 -2.28 7.41 5.41
CA SER A 236 -0.91 7.79 5.69
C SER A 236 -0.46 8.98 4.85
N ALA A 237 0.46 9.76 5.41
CA ALA A 237 1.23 10.77 4.69
C ALA A 237 2.66 10.68 5.19
N ILE A 238 3.54 10.12 4.36
CA ILE A 238 4.96 9.93 4.66
C ILE A 238 5.83 10.70 3.69
N ARG A 239 6.97 11.17 4.16
CA ARG A 239 8.05 11.74 3.34
C ARG A 239 9.23 10.80 3.41
N ILE A 240 9.74 10.36 2.28
CA ILE A 240 10.87 9.42 2.18
C ILE A 240 12.06 10.17 1.58
N GLU A 241 13.25 10.06 2.18
CA GLU A 241 14.48 10.52 1.53
C GLU A 241 14.82 9.65 0.33
N VAL A 242 15.25 10.25 -0.79
CA VAL A 242 15.70 9.51 -1.97
C VAL A 242 17.13 9.87 -2.37
N ASP A 243 17.81 8.94 -3.05
CA ASP A 243 19.12 9.18 -3.66
C ASP A 243 19.01 9.84 -5.04
N ASP A 244 20.15 10.00 -5.74
CA ASP A 244 20.17 10.58 -7.07
C ASP A 244 19.52 9.69 -8.14
N GLU A 245 19.42 8.39 -7.86
CA GLU A 245 18.80 7.38 -8.70
C GLU A 245 17.29 7.26 -8.45
N GLY A 246 16.78 7.92 -7.40
CA GLY A 246 15.39 7.89 -6.99
C GLY A 246 15.04 6.70 -6.08
N ASN A 247 16.04 5.97 -5.55
CA ASN A 247 15.82 4.91 -4.56
C ASN A 247 15.67 5.50 -3.16
N PHE A 248 14.96 4.78 -2.28
CA PHE A 248 14.75 5.12 -0.90
C PHE A 248 16.05 5.04 -0.09
N LYS A 249 16.33 6.12 0.64
CA LYS A 249 17.36 6.17 1.67
C LYS A 249 16.81 5.66 3.00
N GLU A 250 17.60 5.74 4.06
CA GLU A 250 17.30 5.12 5.36
C GLU A 250 16.31 5.89 6.21
N LYS A 251 15.80 7.05 5.78
CA LYS A 251 14.97 7.90 6.63
C LYS A 251 13.63 8.25 6.00
N LEU A 252 12.60 8.25 6.83
CA LEU A 252 11.28 8.74 6.50
C LEU A 252 10.69 9.61 7.62
N GLY A 253 9.81 10.54 7.28
CA GLY A 253 9.05 11.35 8.21
C GLY A 253 7.56 11.07 8.10
N ASN A 254 6.85 11.11 9.23
CA ASN A 254 5.38 10.95 9.28
C ASN A 254 4.70 12.32 9.42
N GLU A 255 4.13 12.81 8.31
CA GLU A 255 3.49 14.13 8.24
C GLU A 255 2.18 14.18 9.02
N MET A 256 1.40 13.08 9.04
CA MET A 256 0.19 13.01 9.87
C MET A 256 0.53 13.15 11.36
N ARG A 257 1.61 12.51 11.80
CA ARG A 257 2.12 12.64 13.18
C ARG A 257 2.55 14.05 13.52
N ARG A 258 3.36 14.67 12.66
CA ARG A 258 3.82 16.04 12.85
C ARG A 258 2.63 16.98 13.07
N ARG A 259 1.58 16.84 12.24
CA ARG A 259 0.35 17.63 12.36
C ARG A 259 -0.42 17.34 13.64
N LYS A 260 -0.66 16.07 14.02
CA LYS A 260 -1.37 15.73 15.27
C LYS A 260 -0.64 16.28 16.50
N LEU A 261 0.69 16.20 16.52
CA LEU A 261 1.52 16.70 17.61
C LEU A 261 1.80 18.21 17.52
N LYS A 262 1.27 18.92 16.51
CA LYS A 262 1.50 20.35 16.27
C LYS A 262 2.99 20.74 16.24
N LYS A 263 3.86 19.84 15.75
CA LYS A 263 5.30 20.11 15.61
C LYS A 263 5.54 20.98 14.36
N GLU A 264 6.45 21.94 14.48
CA GLU A 264 6.85 22.79 13.34
C GLU A 264 7.64 21.99 12.31
N GLN A 265 8.61 21.20 12.76
CA GLN A 265 9.50 20.43 11.90
C GLN A 265 9.05 18.97 11.78
N LEU A 266 9.26 18.40 10.59
CA LEU A 266 9.07 16.98 10.34
C LEU A 266 10.27 16.20 10.89
N GLU A 267 10.00 15.30 11.81
CA GLU A 267 10.99 14.40 12.39
C GLU A 267 11.23 13.22 11.45
N MET A 268 12.48 13.07 10.99
CA MET A 268 12.90 11.97 10.11
C MET A 268 13.48 10.83 10.95
N ARG A 269 12.91 9.64 10.83
CA ARG A 269 13.29 8.42 11.57
C ARG A 269 13.74 7.31 10.63
N PRO A 270 14.50 6.31 11.12
CA PRO A 270 14.87 5.14 10.32
C PRO A 270 13.67 4.46 9.68
N VAL A 271 13.82 4.04 8.42
CA VAL A 271 12.81 3.25 7.69
C VAL A 271 12.57 1.91 8.40
N GLU A 272 13.60 1.35 9.01
CA GLU A 272 13.55 0.09 9.76
C GLU A 272 12.61 0.22 10.96
N GLU A 273 12.71 1.31 11.75
CA GLU A 273 11.83 1.56 12.90
C GLU A 273 10.36 1.61 12.46
N TRP A 274 10.09 2.27 11.33
CA TRP A 274 8.75 2.35 10.75
C TRP A 274 8.23 0.98 10.30
N ASN A 275 9.06 0.21 9.61
CA ASN A 275 8.65 -1.11 9.13
C ASN A 275 8.47 -2.11 10.27
N ASP A 276 9.39 -2.11 11.24
CA ASP A 276 9.36 -2.98 12.41
C ASP A 276 8.12 -2.73 13.26
N PHE A 277 7.68 -1.47 13.39
CA PHE A 277 6.41 -1.16 14.03
C PHE A 277 5.27 -1.99 13.42
N PHE A 278 5.05 -1.92 12.11
CA PHE A 278 3.96 -2.64 11.45
C PHE A 278 4.14 -4.16 11.45
N ILE A 279 5.37 -4.66 11.32
CA ILE A 279 5.65 -6.11 11.36
C ILE A 279 5.29 -6.71 12.72
N ASN A 280 5.58 -5.97 13.80
CA ASN A 280 5.36 -6.45 15.16
C ASN A 280 3.95 -6.16 15.69
N LEU A 281 3.13 -5.39 14.96
CA LEU A 281 1.71 -5.25 15.29
C LEU A 281 1.02 -6.62 15.21
N SER A 282 0.33 -6.98 16.29
CA SER A 282 -0.49 -8.19 16.31
C SER A 282 -1.59 -8.07 15.24
N PRO A 283 -1.64 -8.99 14.26
CA PRO A 283 -2.68 -8.96 13.24
C PRO A 283 -4.04 -9.45 13.79
N ASN A 284 -4.07 -9.86 15.07
CA ASN A 284 -5.24 -10.36 15.77
C ASN A 284 -5.65 -9.53 16.99
N ASP A 285 -4.84 -8.56 17.42
CA ASP A 285 -5.21 -7.70 18.54
C ASP A 285 -6.50 -6.98 18.20
N GLY A 286 -7.43 -7.04 19.16
CA GLY A 286 -8.84 -7.24 18.88
C GLY A 286 -9.60 -6.08 18.24
N ARG A 287 -10.63 -6.43 17.46
CA ARG A 287 -11.88 -5.65 17.27
C ARG A 287 -11.69 -4.13 17.18
N TRP A 288 -10.77 -3.64 16.34
CA TRP A 288 -10.52 -2.21 16.19
C TRP A 288 -11.65 -1.58 15.37
N MET A 289 -12.70 -1.13 16.06
CA MET A 289 -13.84 -0.37 15.51
C MET A 289 -13.49 1.09 15.18
N GLY A 290 -12.21 1.47 15.20
CA GLY A 290 -11.71 2.82 14.96
C GLY A 290 -10.80 2.90 13.75
N ILE A 291 -10.85 4.03 13.05
CA ILE A 291 -9.90 4.39 12.01
C ILE A 291 -8.52 4.53 12.68
N TRP A 292 -7.46 3.94 12.11
CA TRP A 292 -6.11 4.32 12.51
C TRP A 292 -5.81 5.72 11.94
N GLU A 293 -6.33 6.74 12.61
CA GLU A 293 -5.94 8.16 12.44
C GLU A 293 -4.79 8.52 13.39
N GLU A 294 -4.37 7.57 14.23
CA GLU A 294 -3.35 7.80 15.24
C GLU A 294 -1.95 7.68 14.63
N PRO A 295 -1.05 8.65 14.86
CA PRO A 295 0.35 8.46 14.54
C PRO A 295 0.96 7.40 15.44
N MET A 296 2.06 6.79 14.97
CA MET A 296 2.78 5.77 15.73
C MET A 296 3.02 6.20 17.19
N PRO A 297 2.81 5.31 18.17
CA PRO A 297 3.25 5.53 19.55
C PRO A 297 4.76 5.75 19.60
N ASP A 298 5.24 6.47 20.62
CA ASP A 298 6.68 6.64 20.82
C ASP A 298 7.33 5.31 21.24
N SER A 299 8.56 5.08 20.79
CA SER A 299 9.39 3.95 21.24
C SER A 299 9.60 3.93 22.76
N ASN A 300 9.44 5.09 23.42
CA ASN A 300 9.54 5.23 24.88
C ASN A 300 8.22 4.99 25.63
N THR A 301 7.10 4.71 24.95
CA THR A 301 5.79 4.46 25.59
C THR A 301 5.42 2.99 25.74
N GLU A 302 6.27 2.05 25.32
CA GLU A 302 5.99 0.60 25.38
C GLU A 302 6.14 -0.04 26.78
N SER A 303 6.19 0.72 27.88
CA SER A 303 6.22 0.11 29.22
C SER A 303 4.84 -0.09 29.88
N THR A 304 3.74 0.40 29.28
CA THR A 304 2.42 0.37 29.93
C THR A 304 1.30 -0.33 29.17
N LEU A 305 1.56 -1.00 28.05
CA LEU A 305 0.57 -1.82 27.35
C LEU A 305 1.01 -3.28 27.33
N LYS A 306 0.80 -3.96 28.47
CA LYS A 306 0.72 -5.42 28.59
C LYS A 306 -0.73 -5.86 28.60
#